data_AF-A0A353MAG1-F1
#
_entry.id   AF-A0A353MAG1-F1
#
_cell.length_a   1.000
_cell.length_b   1.000
_cell.length_c   1.000
_cell.angle_alpha   90.00
_cell.angle_beta   90.00
_cell.angle_gamma   90.00
#
_symmetry.space_group_name_H-M   'P 1'
#
loop_
_entity.id
_entity.type
_entity.pdbx_description
1 polymer ?
#
loop_
_entity_poly.entity_id
_entity_poly.type
_entity_poly.pdbx_seq_one_letter_code
_entity_poly.pdbx_strand_id
1 'polypeptide(L)'
;MKKISGRDYLLLAAVAVLIGVLSLGSGRGKGKNIPLDDRHRTVYDAIKEGRSRAESELICATCHSKSSIPLPKEHPPKEECLICHLLANAPSPSPSHKGRGA
;
A
#
# COMPACT_ATOMS: atom_id res chain seq x y z
N MET A 1 -2.22 40.67 6.70
CA MET A 1 -2.48 39.95 5.43
C MET A 1 -1.13 39.67 4.77
N LYS A 2 -0.72 38.40 4.64
CA LYS A 2 0.62 38.04 4.12
C LYS A 2 0.60 38.20 2.60
N LYS A 3 1.41 39.11 2.04
CA LYS A 3 1.52 39.33 0.59
C LYS A 3 2.26 38.14 -0.02
N ILE A 4 1.59 37.40 -0.88
CA ILE A 4 2.17 36.31 -1.67
C ILE A 4 3.14 36.95 -2.67
N SER A 5 4.42 36.61 -2.59
CA SER A 5 5.44 37.15 -3.50
C SER A 5 5.48 36.35 -4.81
N GLY A 6 6.14 36.88 -5.84
CA GLY A 6 6.34 36.14 -7.10
C GLY A 6 7.06 34.79 -6.90
N ARG A 7 7.89 34.67 -5.87
CA ARG A 7 8.53 33.41 -5.47
C ARG A 7 7.54 32.38 -4.93
N ASP A 8 6.49 32.83 -4.26
CA ASP A 8 5.46 31.96 -3.68
C ASP A 8 4.54 31.39 -4.78
N TYR A 9 4.26 32.17 -5.82
CA TYR A 9 3.56 31.69 -7.02
C TYR A 9 4.36 30.63 -7.77
N LEU A 10 5.68 30.82 -7.88
CA LEU A 10 6.56 29.84 -8.54
C LEU A 10 6.63 28.52 -7.76
N LEU A 11 6.68 28.59 -6.42
CA LEU A 11 6.58 27.41 -5.56
C LEU A 11 5.21 26.73 -5.68
N LEU A 12 4.11 27.49 -5.68
CA LEU A 12 2.76 26.96 -5.87
C LEU A 12 2.61 26.24 -7.21
N ALA A 13 3.13 26.82 -8.29
CA ALA A 13 3.12 26.20 -9.61
C ALA A 13 3.91 24.88 -9.62
N ALA A 14 5.09 24.84 -9.00
CA ALA A 14 5.90 23.63 -8.90
C ALA A 14 5.18 22.52 -8.11
N VAL A 15 4.54 22.87 -6.99
CA VAL A 15 3.75 21.91 -6.19
C VAL A 15 2.53 21.41 -6.98
N ALA A 16 1.82 22.29 -7.68
CA ALA A 16 0.68 21.91 -8.50
C ALA A 16 1.07 20.94 -9.63
N VAL A 17 2.21 21.17 -10.29
CA VAL A 17 2.75 20.26 -11.31
C VAL A 17 3.11 18.91 -10.69
N LEU A 18 3.79 18.90 -9.54
CA LEU A 18 4.14 17.65 -8.85
C LEU A 18 2.88 16.83 -8.49
N ILE A 19 1.87 17.47 -7.90
CA ILE A 19 0.60 16.83 -7.56
C ILE A 19 -0.08 16.30 -8.83
N GLY A 20 -0.08 17.07 -9.92
CA GLY A 20 -0.63 16.65 -11.20
C GLY A 20 0.03 15.39 -11.75
N VAL A 21 1.37 15.33 -11.73
CA VAL A 21 2.14 14.17 -12.18
C VAL A 21 1.85 12.94 -11.32
N LEU A 22 1.84 13.08 -9.99
CA LEU A 22 1.57 11.98 -9.06
C LEU A 22 0.16 11.41 -9.23
N SER A 23 -0.82 12.28 -9.51
CA SER A 23 -2.22 11.88 -9.69
C SER A 23 -2.42 11.02 -10.94
N LEU A 24 -1.65 11.25 -12.00
CA LEU A 24 -1.69 10.44 -13.22
C LEU A 24 -1.15 9.01 -13.04
N GLY A 25 -0.30 8.77 -12.03
CA GLY A 25 0.29 7.46 -11.75
C GLY A 25 -0.54 6.56 -10.80
N SER A 26 -1.47 7.14 -10.04
CA SER A 26 -2.12 6.45 -8.91
C SER A 26 -3.20 5.44 -9.30
N GLY A 27 -3.63 5.41 -10.56
CA GLY A 27 -4.76 4.57 -11.01
C GLY A 27 -4.45 3.11 -11.34
N ARG A 28 -3.18 2.67 -11.29
CA ARG A 28 -2.72 1.55 -12.12
C ARG A 28 -2.54 0.20 -11.42
N GLY A 29 -2.99 0.01 -10.19
CA GLY A 29 -2.75 -1.27 -9.50
C GLY A 29 -3.62 -1.52 -8.29
N LYS A 30 -4.89 -1.85 -8.49
CA LYS A 30 -5.65 -2.61 -7.48
C LYS A 30 -5.62 -4.06 -7.89
N GLY A 31 -4.82 -4.85 -7.17
CA GLY A 31 -4.84 -6.30 -7.24
C GLY A 31 -6.17 -6.82 -6.72
N LYS A 32 -6.47 -8.09 -7.00
CA LYS A 32 -7.66 -8.74 -6.44
C LYS A 32 -7.58 -8.73 -4.91
N ASN A 33 -8.68 -8.44 -4.23
CA ASN A 33 -8.71 -8.49 -2.77
C ASN A 33 -8.36 -9.88 -2.25
N ILE A 34 -7.74 -9.92 -1.08
CA ILE A 34 -7.41 -11.14 -0.36
C ILE A 34 -8.72 -11.80 0.08
N PRO A 35 -9.00 -13.06 -0.29
CA PRO A 35 -10.20 -13.76 0.12
C PRO A 35 -10.33 -13.83 1.65
N LEU A 36 -11.56 -13.75 2.17
CA LEU A 36 -11.83 -14.05 3.58
C LEU A 36 -12.20 -15.53 3.69
N ASP A 37 -11.19 -16.39 3.70
CA ASP A 37 -11.32 -17.83 3.87
C ASP A 37 -10.31 -18.35 4.91
N ASP A 38 -10.45 -19.63 5.28
CA ASP A 38 -9.62 -20.24 6.31
C ASP A 38 -8.12 -20.27 5.96
N ARG A 39 -7.75 -20.22 4.67
CA ARG A 39 -6.35 -20.20 4.24
C ARG A 39 -5.72 -18.83 4.33
N HIS A 40 -6.52 -17.78 4.25
CA HIS A 40 -6.05 -16.39 4.35
C HIS A 40 -6.26 -15.78 5.74
N ARG A 41 -6.99 -16.48 6.63
CA ARG A 41 -7.35 -16.00 7.97
C ARG A 41 -6.16 -15.54 8.81
N THR A 42 -5.02 -16.24 8.73
CA THR A 42 -3.79 -15.87 9.45
C THR A 42 -3.31 -14.45 9.13
N VAL A 43 -3.48 -13.98 7.89
CA VAL A 43 -3.13 -12.60 7.49
C VAL A 43 -4.13 -11.60 8.08
N TYR A 44 -5.42 -11.93 8.11
CA TYR A 44 -6.44 -11.09 8.74
C TYR A 44 -6.20 -10.94 10.24
N ASP A 45 -5.87 -12.04 10.92
CA ASP A 45 -5.58 -12.04 12.35
C ASP A 45 -4.30 -11.25 12.65
N ALA A 46 -3.23 -11.43 11.87
CA ALA A 46 -1.99 -10.65 12.01
C ALA A 46 -2.24 -9.12 11.90
N ILE A 47 -3.05 -8.70 10.92
CA ILE A 47 -3.39 -7.29 10.76
C ILE A 47 -4.27 -6.79 11.91
N LYS A 48 -5.23 -7.61 12.35
CA LYS A 48 -6.11 -7.29 13.49
C LYS A 48 -5.36 -7.19 14.81
N GLU A 49 -4.33 -8.01 15.00
CA GLU A 49 -3.39 -7.97 16.13
C GLU A 49 -2.47 -6.74 16.11
N GLY A 50 -2.50 -5.95 15.03
CA GLY A 50 -1.69 -4.74 14.90
C GLY A 50 -0.26 -4.99 14.44
N ARG A 51 0.03 -6.16 13.83
CA ARG A 51 1.33 -6.38 13.18
C ARG A 51 1.54 -5.38 12.07
N SER A 52 2.81 -5.04 11.83
CA SER A 52 3.13 -4.19 10.70
C SER A 52 2.74 -4.87 9.39
N ARG A 53 2.50 -4.05 8.39
CA ARG A 53 2.20 -4.52 7.04
C ARG A 53 3.32 -5.43 6.50
N ALA A 54 4.58 -5.02 6.67
CA ALA A 54 5.74 -5.77 6.21
C ALA A 54 5.80 -7.16 6.86
N GLU A 55 5.55 -7.25 8.18
CA GLU A 55 5.50 -8.54 8.89
C GLU A 55 4.34 -9.42 8.41
N SER A 56 3.20 -8.80 8.09
CA SER A 56 2.03 -9.52 7.58
C SER A 56 2.26 -10.04 6.16
N GLU A 57 3.01 -9.32 5.32
CA GLU A 57 3.36 -9.70 3.95
C GLU A 57 4.28 -10.94 3.89
N LEU A 58 5.08 -11.20 4.94
CA LEU A 58 5.90 -12.42 5.04
C LEU A 58 5.04 -13.70 5.02
N ILE A 59 3.82 -13.64 5.56
CA ILE A 59 2.88 -14.77 5.55
C ILE A 59 2.51 -15.13 4.10
N CYS A 60 2.35 -14.13 3.24
CA CYS A 60 2.03 -14.33 1.83
C CYS A 60 3.12 -15.15 1.13
N ALA A 61 4.39 -14.81 1.36
CA ALA A 61 5.55 -15.45 0.71
C ALA A 61 5.72 -16.94 1.08
N THR A 62 5.10 -17.41 2.17
CA THR A 62 5.12 -18.83 2.56
C THR A 62 4.41 -19.72 1.53
N CYS A 63 3.39 -19.19 0.86
CA CYS A 63 2.57 -19.91 -0.12
C CYS A 63 2.67 -19.28 -1.51
N HIS A 64 2.68 -17.95 -1.65
CA HIS A 64 2.80 -17.25 -2.92
C HIS A 64 4.26 -17.01 -3.29
N SER A 65 4.89 -18.06 -3.81
CA SER A 65 6.30 -18.07 -4.21
C SER A 65 6.46 -18.75 -5.57
N LYS A 66 7.67 -18.71 -6.15
CA LYS A 66 7.95 -19.42 -7.41
C LYS A 66 7.75 -20.95 -7.32
N SER A 67 7.75 -21.51 -6.12
CA SER A 67 7.83 -22.97 -5.90
C SER A 67 6.52 -23.60 -5.41
N SER A 68 5.65 -22.82 -4.73
CA SER A 68 4.39 -23.32 -4.14
C SER A 68 3.16 -22.82 -4.91
N ILE A 69 2.88 -21.52 -4.88
CA ILE A 69 1.83 -20.88 -5.68
C ILE A 69 2.43 -19.73 -6.48
N PRO A 70 2.80 -19.95 -7.76
CA PRO A 70 3.50 -18.96 -8.55
C PRO A 70 2.61 -17.74 -8.84
N LEU A 71 3.22 -16.57 -8.71
CA LEU A 71 2.62 -15.32 -9.16
C LEU A 71 2.66 -15.23 -10.70
N PRO A 72 1.73 -14.47 -11.33
CA PRO A 72 1.78 -14.21 -12.77
C PRO A 72 3.12 -13.62 -13.22
N LYS A 73 3.50 -13.81 -14.49
CA LYS A 73 4.79 -13.36 -15.03
C LYS A 73 4.94 -11.83 -14.98
N GLU A 74 3.83 -11.13 -15.17
CA GLU A 74 3.74 -9.66 -15.19
C GLU A 74 3.46 -9.08 -13.79
N HIS A 75 3.48 -9.91 -12.74
CA HIS A 75 3.27 -9.44 -11.38
C HIS A 75 4.45 -8.55 -10.92
N PRO A 76 4.19 -7.40 -10.29
CA PRO A 76 5.23 -6.54 -9.72
C PRO A 76 6.05 -7.28 -8.64
N PRO A 77 7.15 -6.69 -8.14
CA PRO A 77 8.00 -7.34 -7.15
C PRO A 77 7.21 -7.92 -5.97
N LYS A 78 7.60 -9.13 -5.59
CA LYS A 78 7.31 -9.77 -4.30
C LYS A 78 7.86 -8.87 -3.19
N GLU A 79 7.21 -8.87 -2.02
CA GLU A 79 7.45 -8.00 -0.84
C GLU A 79 6.50 -6.80 -0.66
N GLU A 80 5.54 -6.55 -1.56
CA GLU A 80 4.60 -5.40 -1.43
C GLU A 80 3.12 -5.80 -1.66
N CYS A 81 2.74 -7.01 -1.26
CA CYS A 81 1.42 -7.59 -1.52
C CYS A 81 0.26 -6.67 -1.11
N LEU A 82 0.33 -6.06 0.08
CA LEU A 82 -0.75 -5.26 0.68
C LEU A 82 -0.81 -3.81 0.16
N ILE A 83 0.04 -3.41 -0.80
CA ILE A 83 -0.10 -2.12 -1.53
C ILE A 83 -1.27 -2.28 -2.51
N CYS A 84 -1.27 -3.41 -3.23
CA CYS A 84 -2.21 -3.67 -4.32
C CYS A 84 -3.37 -4.58 -3.89
N HIS A 85 -3.14 -5.56 -3.00
CA HIS A 85 -4.14 -6.55 -2.58
C HIS A 85 -4.72 -6.18 -1.22
N LEU A 86 -5.91 -5.58 -1.21
CA LEU A 86 -6.59 -5.17 0.01
C LEU A 86 -7.33 -6.34 0.66
N LEU A 87 -7.59 -6.25 1.96
CA LEU A 87 -8.50 -7.18 2.63
C LEU A 87 -9.93 -6.97 2.12
N ALA A 88 -10.70 -8.04 2.00
CA ALA A 88 -12.06 -8.02 1.44
C ALA A 88 -13.00 -7.02 2.13
N ASN A 89 -12.80 -6.76 3.42
CA ASN A 89 -13.62 -5.86 4.23
C ASN A 89 -12.85 -4.65 4.81
N ALA A 90 -11.63 -4.37 4.36
CA ALA A 90 -10.90 -3.21 4.87
C ALA A 90 -11.31 -1.93 4.13
N PRO A 91 -11.74 -0.85 4.82
CA PRO A 91 -11.62 0.49 4.26
C PRO A 91 -10.13 0.79 4.03
N SER A 92 -9.85 1.61 3.00
CA SER A 92 -8.51 2.04 2.51
C SER A 92 -7.42 2.16 3.59
N PRO A 93 -6.15 1.85 3.27
CA PRO A 93 -5.07 1.77 4.25
C PRO A 93 -4.95 3.06 5.07
N SER A 94 -5.23 2.93 6.37
CA SER A 94 -4.95 3.94 7.39
C SER A 94 -3.44 4.24 7.42
N PRO A 95 -3.01 5.50 7.54
CA PRO A 95 -1.60 5.84 7.54
C PRO A 95 -0.90 5.15 8.71
N SER A 96 0.10 4.34 8.34
CA SER A 96 1.22 3.84 9.13
C SER A 96 1.27 4.40 10.56
N HIS A 97 1.12 3.51 11.54
CA HIS A 97 1.38 3.77 12.95
C HIS A 97 2.82 4.26 13.12
N LYS A 98 3.01 5.57 13.07
CA LYS A 98 4.20 6.24 13.55
C LYS A 98 4.15 6.26 15.07
N GLY A 99 5.04 5.50 15.70
CA GLY A 99 5.42 5.69 17.11
C GLY A 99 4.88 4.63 18.06
N ARG A 100 5.76 3.70 18.45
CA ARG A 100 5.79 3.16 19.80
C ARG A 100 7.23 2.82 20.17
N GLY A 101 7.96 3.87 20.55
CA GLY A 101 9.09 3.73 21.46
C GLY A 101 8.57 3.99 22.87
N ALA A 102 8.79 3.03 23.76
CA ALA A 102 8.82 3.18 25.20
C ALA A 102 9.83 2.14 25.71
#